data_AF-N6UV95-F1
#
_entry.id   AF-N6UV95-F1
#
_cell.length_a   1.000
_cell.length_b   1.000
_cell.length_c   1.000
_cell.angle_alpha   90.00
_cell.angle_beta   90.00
_cell.angle_gamma   90.00
#
_symmetry.space_group_name_H-M   'P 1'
#
loop_
_entity.id
_entity.type
_entity.pdbx_description
1 polymer ?
#
loop_
_entity_poly.entity_id
_entity_poly.type
_entity_poly.pdbx_seq_one_letter_code
_entity_poly.pdbx_strand_id
1 'polypeptide(L)' 'PRFSLAGHLYSEEFYRELYRVLKPGGRLFHYVGNPGKKYRGKDLQKGVMERLRKVGFKEVKKVEKALGVVAKKL' A
#
# COMPACT_ATOMS: atom_id res chain seq x y z
N PRO A 1 11.82 -6.87 -1.04
CA PRO A 1 11.87 -6.31 0.32
C PRO A 1 11.44 -7.34 1.39
N ARG A 2 12.24 -7.50 2.46
CA ARG A 2 11.79 -8.26 3.63
C ARG A 2 10.88 -7.37 4.46
N PHE A 3 9.62 -7.76 4.59
CA PHE A 3 8.65 -7.08 5.46
C PHE A 3 9.18 -6.88 6.89
N SER A 4 9.99 -7.82 7.39
CA SER A 4 10.61 -7.78 8.71
C SER A 4 11.66 -6.67 8.91
N LEU A 5 12.19 -6.06 7.85
CA LEU A 5 13.21 -5.01 7.94
C LEU A 5 12.63 -3.60 7.76
N ALA A 6 11.43 -3.48 7.17
CA ALA A 6 10.87 -2.19 6.76
C ALA A 6 9.37 -2.07 7.08
N GLY A 7 8.89 -2.69 8.17
CA GLY A 7 7.48 -2.68 8.56
C GLY A 7 6.87 -1.28 8.70
N HIS A 8 7.69 -0.29 9.09
CA HIS A 8 7.28 1.12 9.18
C HIS A 8 6.82 1.70 7.82
N LEU A 9 7.37 1.23 6.69
CA LEU A 9 6.93 1.67 5.35
C LEU A 9 5.53 1.15 4.99
N TYR A 10 4.99 0.21 5.77
CA TYR A 10 3.65 -0.33 5.60
C TYR A 10 2.65 0.20 6.63
N SER A 11 3.07 1.11 7.51
CA SER A 11 2.24 1.62 8.60
C SER A 11 1.23 2.66 8.11
N GLU A 12 0.19 2.87 8.91
CA GLU A 12 -0.80 3.90 8.60
C GLU A 12 -0.20 5.31 8.70
N GLU A 13 0.69 5.53 9.67
CA GLU A 13 1.40 6.79 9.90
C GLU A 13 2.23 7.17 8.68
N PHE A 14 2.99 6.22 8.13
CA PHE A 14 3.76 6.46 6.91
C PHE A 14 2.86 6.83 5.73
N TYR A 15 1.76 6.11 5.54
CA TYR A 15 0.81 6.43 4.47
C TYR A 15 0.11 7.77 4.67
N ARG A 16 -0.10 8.21 5.92
CA ARG A 16 -0.64 9.53 6.24
C ARG A 16 0.32 10.63 5.82
N GLU A 17 1.62 10.45 6.04
CA GLU A 17 2.64 11.40 5.56
C GLU A 17 2.69 11.46 4.03
N LEU A 18 2.61 10.31 3.35
CA LEU A 18 2.50 10.29 1.88
C LEU A 18 1.25 11.03 1.40
N TYR A 19 0.11 10.82 2.05
CA TYR A 19 -1.13 11.52 1.70
C TYR A 19 -1.02 13.03 1.92
N ARG A 20 -0.37 13.46 3.02
CA ARG A 20 -0.16 14.87 3.35
C ARG A 20 0.64 15.59 2.26
N VAL A 21 1.73 15.01 1.79
CA VAL A 21 2.66 15.66 0.84
C VAL A 21 2.23 15.55 -0.63
N LEU A 22 1.39 14.58 -0.98
CA LEU A 22 0.94 14.40 -2.36
C LEU A 22 -0.01 15.53 -2.79
N LYS A 23 0.11 16.03 -4.03
CA LYS A 23 -0.83 17.02 -4.59
C LYS A 23 -2.23 16.40 -4.80
N PRO A 24 -3.32 17.20 -4.75
CA PRO A 24 -4.65 16.75 -5.20
C PRO A 24 -4.57 16.13 -6.61
N GLY A 25 -5.27 15.02 -6.82
CA GLY A 25 -5.20 14.23 -8.05
C GLY A 25 -3.97 13.32 -8.18
N GLY A 26 -2.98 13.43 -7.30
CA GLY A 26 -1.75 12.65 -7.34
C GLY A 26 -1.97 11.16 -7.13
N ARG A 27 -1.09 10.33 -7.70
CA ARG A 27 -1.15 8.87 -7.63
C ARG A 27 0.05 8.33 -6.85
N LEU A 28 -0.22 7.36 -5.99
CA LEU A 28 0.76 6.54 -5.29
C LEU A 28 0.75 5.14 -5.89
N PHE A 29 1.93 4.60 -6.18
CA PHE A 29 2.13 3.17 -6.39
C PHE A 29 3.05 2.64 -5.30
N HIS A 30 2.57 1.67 -4.52
CA HIS A 30 3.36 0.99 -3.50
C HIS A 30 3.64 -0.44 -3.96
N TYR A 31 4.91 -0.76 -4.19
CA TYR A 31 5.34 -2.13 -4.46
C TYR A 31 5.31 -2.96 -3.18
N VAL A 32 4.47 -3.99 -3.13
CA VAL A 32 4.26 -4.82 -1.92
C VAL A 32 4.97 -6.16 -2.04
N GLY A 33 5.03 -6.72 -3.25
CA GLY A 33 5.42 -8.10 -3.50
C GLY A 33 4.28 -9.08 -3.15
N ASN A 34 4.59 -10.38 -3.21
CA ASN A 34 3.66 -11.45 -2.82
C ASN A 34 4.26 -12.46 -1.83
N PRO A 35 4.89 -12.03 -0.70
CA PRO A 35 5.60 -12.94 0.20
C PRO A 35 4.70 -13.87 1.05
N GLY A 36 3.38 -13.92 0.83
CA GLY A 36 2.43 -14.66 1.67
C GLY A 36 1.65 -15.78 1.01
N LYS A 37 1.46 -15.74 -0.33
CA LYS A 37 0.56 -16.66 -1.05
C LYS A 37 0.98 -18.14 -0.95
N LYS A 38 2.26 -18.41 -0.67
CA LYS A 38 2.81 -19.77 -0.62
C LYS A 38 3.07 -20.30 0.80
N TYR A 39 3.09 -19.46 1.85
CA TYR A 39 3.60 -19.89 3.17
C TYR A 39 2.80 -19.48 4.42
N ARG A 40 1.89 -18.48 4.38
CA ARG A 40 1.29 -17.94 5.64
C ARG A 40 -0.19 -17.50 5.59
N GLY A 41 -0.89 -17.66 4.46
CA GLY A 41 -2.33 -17.33 4.36
C GLY A 41 -2.68 -15.84 4.55
N LYS A 42 -1.70 -14.94 4.73
CA LYS A 42 -1.93 -13.50 4.89
C LYS A 42 -1.77 -12.79 3.55
N ASP A 43 -2.86 -12.18 3.08
CA ASP A 43 -2.86 -11.28 1.92
C ASP A 43 -2.29 -9.91 2.35
N LEU A 44 -0.99 -9.74 2.18
CA LEU A 44 -0.30 -8.51 2.55
C LEU A 44 -0.82 -7.29 1.77
N GLN A 45 -1.14 -7.49 0.50
CA GLN A 45 -1.68 -6.43 -0.35
C GLN A 45 -3.04 -5.97 0.16
N LYS A 46 -3.90 -6.89 0.62
CA LYS A 46 -5.19 -6.53 1.26
C LYS A 46 -4.98 -5.59 2.45
N GLY A 47 -4.04 -5.90 3.34
CA GLY A 47 -3.74 -5.04 4.49
C GLY A 47 -3.20 -3.66 4.08
N VAL A 48 -2.39 -3.60 3.02
CA VAL A 48 -1.93 -2.31 2.46
C VAL A 48 -3.10 -1.50 1.91
N MET A 49 -3.99 -2.13 1.15
CA MET A 49 -5.17 -1.48 0.59
C MET A 49 -6.08 -0.92 1.70
N GLU A 50 -6.29 -1.66 2.79
CA GLU A 50 -7.08 -1.20 3.93
C GLU A 50 -6.47 0.03 4.59
N ARG A 51 -5.15 0.03 4.86
CA ARG A 51 -4.48 1.19 5.46
C ARG A 51 -4.47 2.41 4.55
N LEU A 52 -4.27 2.23 3.23
CA LEU A 52 -4.36 3.33 2.26
C LEU A 52 -5.77 3.96 2.23
N ARG A 53 -6.83 3.14 2.34
CA ARG A 53 -8.20 3.67 2.44
C ARG A 53 -8.42 4.44 3.74
N LYS A 54 -7.92 3.93 4.87
CA LYS A 54 -8.04 4.60 6.19
C LYS A 54 -7.43 6.01 6.19
N VAL A 55 -6.29 6.20 5.55
CA VAL A 55 -5.64 7.54 5.49
C VAL A 55 -6.30 8.49 4.49
N GLY A 56 -7.26 8.04 3.68
CA GLY A 56 -8.05 8.88 2.78
C GLY A 56 -7.83 8.65 1.29
N PHE A 57 -6.87 7.80 0.87
CA PHE A 57 -6.71 7.50 -0.55
C PHE A 57 -7.96 6.82 -1.14
N LYS A 58 -8.24 7.14 -2.40
CA LYS A 58 -9.33 6.61 -3.20
C LYS A 58 -8.78 5.79 -4.37
N GLU A 59 -9.68 5.18 -5.14
CA GLU A 59 -9.34 4.35 -6.30
C GLU A 59 -8.27 3.28 -6.01
N VAL A 60 -8.28 2.71 -4.80
CA VAL A 60 -7.26 1.77 -4.32
C VAL A 60 -7.43 0.40 -4.98
N LYS A 61 -6.47 0.00 -5.81
CA LYS A 61 -6.53 -1.22 -6.65
C LYS A 61 -5.20 -1.99 -6.64
N LYS A 62 -5.27 -3.33 -6.73
CA LYS A 62 -4.10 -4.17 -6.97
C LYS A 62 -3.63 -4.03 -8.41
N VAL A 63 -2.33 -4.11 -8.62
CA VAL A 63 -1.71 -4.24 -9.94
C VAL A 63 -0.97 -5.58 -9.96
N GLU A 64 -1.69 -6.65 -10.32
CA GLU A 64 -1.20 -8.03 -10.23
C GLU A 64 0.15 -8.22 -10.96
N LYS A 65 0.25 -7.71 -12.20
CA LYS A 65 1.48 -7.80 -13.01
C LYS A 65 2.70 -7.12 -12.37
N ALA A 66 2.48 -6.12 -11.52
CA ALA A 66 3.53 -5.34 -10.85
C ALA A 66 3.67 -5.67 -9.37
N LEU A 67 2.90 -6.65 -8.85
CA LEU A 67 2.88 -7.07 -7.45
C LEU A 67 2.71 -5.91 -6.45
N GLY A 68 1.91 -4.90 -6.81
CA GLY A 68 1.76 -3.67 -6.03
C GLY A 68 0.31 -3.21 -5.89
N VAL A 69 0.15 -2.05 -5.24
CA VAL A 69 -1.13 -1.37 -5.05
C VAL A 69 -1.00 0.06 -5.56
N VAL A 70 -1.96 0.48 -6.38
CA VAL A 70 -2.12 1.88 -6.80
C VAL A 70 -3.25 2.54 -6.00
N ALA A 71 -3.09 3.82 -5.69
CA ALA A 71 -4.05 4.62 -4.96
C ALA A 71 -3.96 6.10 -5.40
N LYS A 72 -5.05 6.86 -5.27
CA LYS A 72 -5.13 8.26 -5.71
C LYS A 72 -5.60 9.17 -4.58
N LYS A 73 -4.95 10.32 -4.41
CA LYS A 73 -5.46 11.42 -3.58
C LYS A 73 -6.48 12.19 -4.42
N LEU A 74 -7.74 12.18 -4.02
CA LEU A 74 -8.77 13.02 -4.61
C LEU A 74 -8.87 14.32 -3.83
#